data_AF-A0A497XY61-F1
#
_entry.id   AF-A0A497XY61-F1
#
_cell.length_a   1.000
_cell.length_b   1.000
_cell.length_c   1.000
_cell.angle_alpha   90.00
_cell.angle_beta   90.00
_cell.angle_gamma   90.00
#
_symmetry.space_group_name_H-M   'P 1'
#
loop_
_entity.id
_entity.type
_entity.pdbx_description
1 polymer ?
#
loop_
_entity_poly.entity_id
_entity_poly.type
_entity_poly.pdbx_seq_one_letter_code
_entity_poly.pdbx_strand_id
1 'polypeptide(L)'
;MGHSIIAFKNDTPIARLRFGATNYAMSSYLYKVLNAEDYNNGMSGNGKSRIYNYENILNAKAAIAYYEKEPFEMVRNIENEQRAELFLGSFLGFGDTRQEHFSTSEISEAISNIKEFLSSILNSEPFAEIKISFG
;
A
#
# COMPACT_ATOMS: atom_id res chain seq x y z
N MET A 1 19.17 -3.03 3.74
CA MET A 1 18.40 -4.29 3.65
C MET A 1 17.03 -3.94 3.10
N GLY A 2 16.54 -4.64 2.08
CA GLY A 2 15.21 -4.36 1.52
C GLY A 2 14.10 -4.85 2.46
N HIS A 3 12.98 -4.15 2.45
CA HIS A 3 11.79 -4.50 3.22
C HIS A 3 10.84 -5.34 2.35
N SER A 4 10.12 -6.27 2.96
CA SER A 4 9.16 -7.10 2.22
C SER A 4 7.91 -7.41 3.01
N ILE A 5 6.77 -7.28 2.34
CA ILE A 5 5.46 -7.66 2.86
C ILE A 5 5.07 -8.99 2.21
N ILE A 6 4.69 -9.97 3.01
CA ILE A 6 4.45 -11.34 2.56
C ILE A 6 3.08 -11.80 3.05
N ALA A 7 2.24 -12.29 2.14
CA ALA A 7 0.99 -12.94 2.47
C ALA A 7 1.21 -14.46 2.59
N PHE A 8 0.64 -15.06 3.63
CA PHE A 8 0.73 -16.47 3.94
C PHE A 8 -0.67 -17.08 4.02
N LYS A 9 -0.83 -18.28 3.45
CA LYS A 9 -1.97 -19.18 3.62
C LYS A 9 -1.47 -20.44 4.28
N ASN A 10 -1.93 -20.75 5.49
CA ASN A 10 -1.45 -21.90 6.28
C ASN A 10 0.09 -21.98 6.32
N ASP A 11 0.74 -20.88 6.72
CA ASP A 11 2.20 -20.69 6.77
C ASP A 11 2.96 -20.82 5.43
N THR A 12 2.26 -21.05 4.32
CA THR A 12 2.84 -21.07 2.98
C THR A 12 2.78 -19.69 2.35
N PRO A 13 3.90 -19.10 1.90
CA PRO A 13 3.88 -17.80 1.25
C PRO A 13 3.18 -17.89 -0.11
N ILE A 14 2.17 -17.03 -0.33
CA ILE A 14 1.34 -17.02 -1.56
C ILE A 14 1.53 -15.75 -2.40
N ALA A 15 1.96 -14.65 -1.78
CA ALA A 15 2.28 -13.42 -2.47
C ALA A 15 3.36 -12.64 -1.70
N ARG A 16 4.15 -11.86 -2.41
CA ARG A 16 5.20 -11.02 -1.83
C ARG A 16 5.27 -9.69 -2.55
N LEU A 17 5.27 -8.62 -1.77
CA LEU A 17 5.61 -7.27 -2.21
C LEU A 17 7.00 -6.93 -1.70
N ARG A 18 7.93 -6.63 -2.61
CA ARG A 18 9.29 -6.18 -2.26
C ARG A 18 9.40 -4.70 -2.51
N PHE A 19 10.05 -3.98 -1.60
CA PHE A 19 10.39 -2.59 -1.83
C PHE A 19 11.81 -2.27 -1.34
N GLY A 20 12.42 -1.28 -1.98
CA GLY A 20 13.68 -0.71 -1.52
C GLY A 20 13.55 -0.11 -0.12
N ALA A 21 14.69 0.13 0.53
CA ALA A 21 14.74 0.70 1.89
C ALA A 21 14.04 2.06 2.02
N THR A 22 13.74 2.72 0.90
CA THR A 22 13.22 4.08 0.83
C THR A 22 11.79 4.17 0.27
N ASN A 23 11.14 3.06 -0.10
CA ASN A 23 9.79 3.16 -0.70
C ASN A 23 8.68 3.24 0.37
N TYR A 24 8.70 4.34 1.11
CA TYR A 24 7.72 4.66 2.16
C TYR A 24 6.31 4.80 1.61
N ALA A 25 6.14 5.36 0.42
CA ALA A 25 4.85 5.50 -0.24
C ALA A 25 4.14 4.15 -0.35
N MET A 26 4.80 3.13 -0.91
CA MET A 26 4.19 1.82 -1.14
C MET A 26 3.72 1.14 0.15
N SER A 27 4.53 1.18 1.21
CA SER A 27 4.11 0.63 2.51
C SER A 27 2.95 1.41 3.13
N SER A 28 2.97 2.74 3.01
CA SER A 28 1.95 3.63 3.58
C SER A 28 0.59 3.46 2.90
N TYR A 29 0.55 3.42 1.56
CA TYR A 29 -0.68 3.12 0.82
C TYR A 29 -1.23 1.75 1.19
N LEU A 30 -0.37 0.73 1.29
CA LEU A 30 -0.80 -0.63 1.62
C LEU A 30 -1.38 -0.70 3.04
N TYR A 31 -0.74 -0.06 4.03
CA TYR A 31 -1.28 0.03 5.38
C TYR A 31 -2.63 0.71 5.40
N LYS A 32 -2.78 1.81 4.67
CA LYS A 32 -4.04 2.53 4.59
C LYS A 32 -5.17 1.68 4.02
N VAL A 33 -4.97 1.06 2.86
CA VAL A 33 -6.02 0.25 2.21
C VAL A 33 -6.35 -1.02 2.97
N LEU A 34 -5.41 -1.55 3.76
CA LEU A 34 -5.63 -2.67 4.67
C LEU A 34 -6.14 -2.23 6.05
N ASN A 35 -6.36 -0.93 6.28
CA ASN A 35 -6.73 -0.37 7.58
C ASN A 35 -5.78 -0.83 8.71
N ALA A 36 -4.48 -0.65 8.49
CA ALA A 36 -3.37 -1.05 9.35
C ALA A 36 -2.43 0.13 9.67
N GLU A 37 -2.94 1.37 9.65
CA GLU A 37 -2.14 2.58 9.91
C GLU A 37 -1.64 2.65 11.38
N ASP A 38 -2.48 2.16 12.30
CA ASP A 38 -2.22 1.97 13.73
C ASP A 38 -1.12 0.95 14.02
N TYR A 39 -0.66 0.19 13.03
CA TYR A 39 0.45 -0.76 13.22
C TYR A 39 1.83 -0.10 13.31
N ASN A 40 2.01 1.13 12.79
CA ASN A 40 3.35 1.64 12.50
C ASN A 40 3.68 3.11 12.82
N ASN A 41 2.76 4.03 13.10
CA ASN A 41 3.11 5.45 13.33
C ASN A 41 4.13 6.03 12.29
N GLY A 42 4.17 5.50 11.07
CA GLY A 42 5.16 5.87 10.05
C GLY A 42 6.56 5.21 10.13
N MET A 43 6.80 4.18 10.94
CA MET A 43 8.07 3.44 11.02
C MET A 43 7.95 1.96 10.62
N SER A 44 9.07 1.32 10.25
CA SER A 44 9.10 -0.02 9.63
C SER A 44 8.43 -1.09 10.49
N GLY A 45 7.40 -1.73 9.95
CA GLY A 45 6.61 -2.77 10.60
C GLY A 45 7.30 -4.11 10.73
N ASN A 46 8.63 -4.12 10.85
CA ASN A 46 9.42 -5.33 10.89
C ASN A 46 8.92 -6.30 11.96
N GLY A 47 8.36 -7.44 11.52
CA GLY A 47 8.00 -8.55 12.39
C GLY A 47 6.57 -8.57 12.91
N LYS A 48 5.68 -7.69 12.42
CA LYS A 48 4.25 -7.74 12.75
C LYS A 48 3.44 -8.43 11.66
N SER A 49 2.34 -9.06 12.03
CA SER A 49 1.41 -9.66 11.08
C SER A 49 -0.04 -9.46 11.49
N ARG A 50 -0.96 -9.50 10.51
CA ARG A 50 -2.40 -9.44 10.74
C ARG A 50 -3.14 -10.43 9.84
N ILE A 51 -4.27 -10.92 10.35
CA ILE A 51 -5.16 -11.81 9.61
C ILE A 51 -6.19 -10.97 8.87
N TYR A 52 -6.39 -11.31 7.59
CA TYR A 52 -7.36 -10.69 6.71
C TYR A 52 -8.24 -11.77 6.10
N ASN A 53 -9.54 -11.50 6.04
CA ASN A 53 -10.46 -12.36 5.31
C ASN A 53 -10.56 -11.92 3.83
N TYR A 54 -11.27 -12.70 3.02
CA TYR A 54 -11.46 -12.42 1.60
C TYR A 54 -12.04 -11.02 1.34
N GLU A 55 -13.05 -10.61 2.12
CA GLU A 55 -13.70 -9.31 1.99
C GLU A 55 -12.75 -8.15 2.31
N ASN A 56 -11.88 -8.29 3.31
CA ASN A 56 -10.87 -7.29 3.61
C ASN A 56 -9.92 -7.06 2.43
N ILE A 57 -9.47 -8.13 1.77
CA ILE A 57 -8.57 -8.04 0.61
C ILE A 57 -9.30 -7.45 -0.60
N LEU A 58 -10.56 -7.83 -0.81
CA LEU A 58 -11.40 -7.28 -1.88
C LEU A 58 -11.62 -5.77 -1.70
N ASN A 59 -11.95 -5.35 -0.47
CA ASN A 59 -12.13 -3.94 -0.12
C ASN A 59 -10.83 -3.15 -0.25
N ALA A 60 -9.69 -3.72 0.15
CA ALA A 60 -8.38 -3.08 -0.05
C ALA A 60 -8.06 -2.90 -1.55
N LYS A 61 -8.37 -3.90 -2.38
CA LYS A 61 -8.19 -3.82 -3.83
C LYS A 61 -9.09 -2.76 -4.47
N ALA A 62 -10.32 -2.63 -3.98
CA ALA A 62 -11.24 -1.57 -4.42
C ALA A 62 -10.74 -0.18 -4.00
N ALA A 63 -10.26 -0.04 -2.75
CA ALA A 63 -9.74 1.22 -2.22
C ALA A 63 -8.50 1.71 -3.00
N ILE A 64 -7.53 0.82 -3.30
CA ILE A 64 -6.35 1.22 -4.09
C ILE A 64 -6.71 1.59 -5.54
N ALA A 65 -7.74 0.95 -6.12
CA ALA A 65 -8.23 1.31 -7.44
C ALA A 65 -8.95 2.68 -7.45
N TYR A 66 -9.64 3.02 -6.36
CA TYR A 66 -10.20 4.36 -6.17
C TYR A 66 -9.10 5.43 -6.11
N TYR A 67 -8.01 5.18 -5.37
CA TYR A 67 -6.88 6.09 -5.28
C TYR A 67 -6.18 6.35 -6.62
N GLU A 68 -6.15 5.38 -7.52
CA GLU A 68 -5.64 5.59 -8.88
C GLU A 68 -6.55 6.52 -9.71
N LYS A 69 -7.87 6.45 -9.52
CA LYS A 69 -8.82 7.13 -10.40
C LYS A 69 -9.12 8.58 -10.03
N GLU A 70 -9.60 8.85 -8.82
CA GLU A 70 -10.11 10.20 -8.51
C GLU A 70 -9.01 11.15 -8.03
N PRO A 71 -8.19 10.81 -7.02
CA PRO A 71 -7.21 11.75 -6.48
C PRO A 71 -5.94 11.81 -7.32
N PHE A 72 -5.48 10.66 -7.85
CA PHE A 72 -4.22 10.58 -8.56
C PHE A 72 -4.30 11.14 -9.99
N GLU A 73 -5.37 10.89 -10.74
CA GLU A 73 -5.55 11.55 -12.05
C GLU A 73 -5.71 13.07 -11.92
N MET A 74 -6.38 13.56 -10.87
CA MET A 74 -6.44 15.01 -10.60
C MET A 74 -5.04 15.59 -10.38
N VAL A 75 -4.18 14.88 -9.65
CA VAL A 75 -2.79 15.26 -9.35
C VAL A 75 -1.89 15.18 -10.58
N ARG A 76 -2.03 14.14 -11.42
CA ARG A 76 -1.27 13.99 -12.66
C ARG A 76 -1.51 15.14 -13.66
N ASN A 77 -2.66 15.80 -13.55
CA ASN A 77 -3.03 16.96 -14.36
C ASN A 77 -2.57 18.30 -13.76
N ILE A 78 -1.92 18.30 -12.59
CA ILE A 78 -1.34 19.50 -11.98
C ILE A 78 0.08 19.67 -12.51
N GLU A 79 0.36 20.78 -13.20
CA GLU A 79 1.69 21.11 -13.75
C GLU A 79 2.79 21.31 -12.68
N ASN A 80 2.40 21.41 -11.41
CA ASN A 80 3.28 21.62 -10.27
C ASN A 80 3.33 20.38 -9.39
N GLU A 81 4.39 19.58 -9.52
CA GLU A 81 4.61 18.33 -8.79
C GLU A 81 4.50 18.51 -7.26
N GLN A 82 5.03 19.60 -6.70
CA GLN A 82 4.96 19.85 -5.25
C GLN A 82 3.51 20.06 -4.75
N ARG A 83 2.65 20.69 -5.56
CA ARG A 83 1.22 20.86 -5.21
C ARG A 83 0.45 19.54 -5.33
N ALA A 84 0.81 18.75 -6.33
CA ALA A 84 0.31 17.40 -6.53
C ALA A 84 0.64 16.50 -5.33
N GLU A 85 1.88 16.55 -4.85
CA GLU A 85 2.37 15.83 -3.68
C GLU A 85 1.65 16.24 -2.39
N LEU A 86 1.53 17.55 -2.12
CA LEU A 86 0.83 18.08 -0.94
C LEU A 86 -0.65 17.69 -0.92
N PHE A 87 -1.31 17.69 -2.09
CA PHE A 87 -2.70 17.27 -2.23
C PHE A 87 -2.86 15.78 -1.93
N LEU A 88 -1.98 14.92 -2.46
CA LEU A 88 -2.01 13.48 -2.16
C LEU A 88 -1.73 13.20 -0.70
N GLY A 89 -0.71 13.82 -0.11
CA GLY A 89 -0.40 13.68 1.32
C GLY A 89 -1.58 14.04 2.22
N SER A 90 -2.26 15.16 1.90
CA SER A 90 -3.45 15.63 2.61
C SER A 90 -4.66 14.70 2.41
N PHE A 91 -4.94 14.30 1.16
CA PHE A 91 -6.04 13.39 0.82
C PHE A 91 -5.89 12.02 1.47
N LEU A 92 -4.65 11.55 1.58
CA LEU A 92 -4.33 10.27 2.17
C LEU A 92 -4.12 10.34 3.68
N GLY A 93 -4.42 11.47 4.32
CA GLY A 93 -4.42 11.56 5.78
C GLY A 93 -3.03 11.40 6.41
N PHE A 94 -1.95 11.59 5.63
CA PHE A 94 -0.57 11.51 6.14
C PHE A 94 -0.18 12.73 6.98
N GLY A 95 -1.09 13.68 7.16
CA GLY A 95 -0.86 14.91 7.93
C GLY A 95 0.13 15.85 7.26
N ASP A 96 0.16 17.09 7.74
CA ASP A 96 1.01 18.20 7.26
C ASP A 96 2.53 18.00 7.52
N THR A 97 2.91 16.80 8.01
CA THR A 97 4.30 16.45 8.21
C THR A 97 5.00 16.35 6.86
N ARG A 98 6.06 17.15 6.70
CA ARG A 98 6.99 17.17 5.57
C ARG A 98 7.58 15.77 5.35
N GLN A 99 6.83 14.87 4.72
CA GLN A 99 7.36 13.62 4.22
C GLN A 99 8.25 13.92 3.01
N GLU A 100 9.23 13.05 2.79
CA GLU A 100 10.13 13.11 1.64
C GLU A 100 9.31 13.29 0.35
N HIS A 101 9.76 14.19 -0.52
CA HIS A 101 9.14 14.43 -1.82
C HIS A 101 9.07 13.12 -2.60
N PHE A 102 7.85 12.66 -2.92
CA PHE A 102 7.64 11.48 -3.76
C PHE A 102 7.18 11.92 -5.15
N SER A 103 7.96 11.57 -6.17
CA SER A 103 7.56 11.85 -7.55
C SER A 103 6.26 11.13 -7.90
N THR A 104 5.48 11.72 -8.82
CA THR A 104 4.25 11.10 -9.35
C THR A 104 4.51 9.71 -9.96
N SER A 105 5.70 9.48 -10.51
CA SER A 105 6.16 8.17 -10.98
C SER A 105 6.31 7.14 -9.87
N GLU A 106 6.91 7.50 -8.73
CA GLU A 106 7.07 6.59 -7.59
C GLU A 106 5.72 6.20 -6.98
N ILE A 107 4.78 7.14 -6.98
CA ILE A 107 3.40 6.91 -6.53
C ILE A 107 2.67 5.96 -7.49
N SER A 108 2.82 6.16 -8.80
CA SER A 108 2.22 5.28 -9.82
C SER A 108 2.75 3.84 -9.68
N GLU A 109 4.07 3.71 -9.50
CA GLU A 109 4.72 2.43 -9.27
C GLU A 109 4.19 1.76 -7.99
N ALA A 110 4.07 2.52 -6.90
CA ALA A 110 3.51 2.04 -5.64
C ALA A 110 2.08 1.50 -5.80
N ILE A 111 1.20 2.26 -6.44
CA ILE A 111 -0.20 1.84 -6.71
C ILE A 111 -0.24 0.55 -7.54
N SER A 112 0.56 0.48 -8.62
CA SER A 112 0.63 -0.68 -9.50
C SER A 112 1.08 -1.94 -8.76
N ASN A 113 2.19 -1.84 -8.02
CA ASN A 113 2.76 -2.97 -7.29
C ASN A 113 1.81 -3.48 -6.17
N ILE A 114 1.11 -2.58 -5.49
CA ILE A 114 0.11 -2.95 -4.46
C ILE A 114 -1.07 -3.69 -5.10
N LYS A 115 -1.58 -3.21 -6.24
CA LYS A 115 -2.67 -3.87 -6.97
C LYS A 115 -2.31 -5.28 -7.42
N GLU A 116 -1.09 -5.44 -7.93
CA GLU A 116 -0.59 -6.76 -8.32
C GLU A 116 -0.53 -7.69 -7.11
N PHE A 117 0.06 -7.23 -6.00
CA PHE A 117 0.13 -7.99 -4.75
C PHE A 117 -1.26 -8.44 -4.25
N LEU A 118 -2.24 -7.54 -4.17
CA LEU A 118 -3.61 -7.87 -3.75
C LEU A 118 -4.29 -8.83 -4.73
N SER A 119 -3.99 -8.71 -6.03
CA SER A 119 -4.52 -9.62 -7.05
C SER A 119 -3.90 -11.02 -6.94
N SER A 120 -2.60 -11.13 -6.68
CA SER A 120 -1.94 -12.42 -6.45
C SER A 120 -2.56 -13.16 -5.26
N ILE A 121 -2.89 -12.43 -4.18
CA ILE A 121 -3.61 -13.00 -3.04
C ILE A 121 -4.98 -13.54 -3.47
N LEU A 122 -5.80 -12.73 -4.14
CA LEU A 122 -7.16 -13.13 -4.56
C LEU A 122 -7.17 -14.30 -5.54
N ASN A 123 -6.11 -14.47 -6.34
CA ASN A 123 -5.97 -15.56 -7.30
C ASN A 123 -5.45 -16.87 -6.67
N SER A 124 -5.05 -16.88 -5.39
CA SER A 124 -4.41 -18.03 -4.72
C SER A 124 -5.38 -19.14 -4.28
N GLU A 125 -6.44 -19.39 -5.06
CA GLU A 125 -7.62 -20.21 -4.71
C GLU A 125 -8.41 -19.65 -3.50
N PRO A 126 -9.66 -20.13 -3.25
CA PRO A 126 -10.44 -19.63 -2.13
C PRO A 126 -9.68 -19.74 -0.80
N PHE A 127 -9.76 -18.69 0.00
CA PHE A 127 -9.22 -18.63 1.36
C PHE A 127 -10.28 -18.02 2.28
N ALA A 128 -10.41 -18.57 3.49
CA ALA A 128 -11.19 -17.93 4.54
C ALA A 128 -10.40 -16.75 5.13
N GLU A 129 -9.10 -17.00 5.39
CA GLU A 129 -8.20 -16.08 6.04
C GLU A 129 -6.78 -16.22 5.48
N ILE A 130 -6.04 -15.12 5.48
CA ILE A 130 -4.61 -15.08 5.21
C ILE A 130 -3.90 -14.23 6.26
N LYS A 131 -2.64 -14.53 6.52
CA LYS A 131 -1.77 -13.72 7.35
C LYS A 131 -0.88 -12.86 6.47
N ILE A 132 -0.96 -11.54 6.58
CA ILE A 132 0.00 -10.63 5.94
C ILE A 132 1.02 -10.22 6.99
N SER A 133 2.29 -10.53 6.73
CA SER A 133 3.44 -10.08 7.53
C SER A 133 4.04 -8.84 6.90
N PHE A 134 4.30 -7.85 7.74
CA PHE A 134 4.98 -6.62 7.38
C PHE A 134 6.44 -6.74 7.85
N GLY A 135 7.37 -6.38 6.97
CA GLY A 135 8.80 -6.65 7.09
C GLY A 135 9.60 -5.58 6.36
#